data_AF-A0A7W6J5H0-F1
#
_entry.id   AF-A0A7W6J5H0-F1
#
_cell.length_a   1.000
_cell.length_b   1.000
_cell.length_c   1.000
_cell.angle_alpha   90.00
_cell.angle_beta   90.00
_cell.angle_gamma   90.00
#
_symmetry.space_group_name_H-M   'P 1'
#
loop_
_entity.id
_entity.type
_entity.pdbx_description
1 polymer ?
#
loop_
_entity_poly.entity_id
_entity_poly.type
_entity_poly.pdbx_seq_one_letter_code
_entity_poly.pdbx_strand_id
1 'polypeptide(L)'
;MTSLTETIHARLVEALKPERLEVINESHMHAGHQPGFDGTGESHLRIRIVSAVFAGMPRLARHRTVTDLVRPELERGLHALAIEPAAPGEAIRW
;
A
#
# COMPACT_ATOMS: atom_id res chain seq x y z
N MET A 1 12.51 2.21 -16.48
CA MET A 1 11.42 2.94 -15.79
C MET A 1 11.03 2.11 -14.59
N THR A 2 11.02 2.70 -13.40
CA THR A 2 10.62 2.04 -12.16
C THR A 2 9.10 1.92 -12.13
N SER A 3 8.56 0.77 -11.73
CA SER A 3 7.10 0.58 -11.62
C SER A 3 6.52 1.39 -10.45
N LEU A 4 5.19 1.53 -10.42
CA LEU A 4 4.49 2.14 -9.30
C LEU A 4 4.70 1.33 -8.02
N THR A 5 4.60 0.00 -8.11
CA THR A 5 4.86 -0.93 -7.02
C THR A 5 6.26 -0.74 -6.45
N GLU A 6 7.29 -0.67 -7.31
CA GLU A 6 8.68 -0.44 -6.90
C GLU A 6 8.87 0.94 -6.24
N THR A 7 8.22 1.97 -6.78
CA THR A 7 8.27 3.34 -6.23
C THR A 7 7.67 3.40 -4.83
N ILE A 8 6.48 2.82 -4.63
CA ILE A 8 5.82 2.75 -3.33
C ILE A 8 6.64 1.91 -2.35
N HIS A 9 7.16 0.77 -2.81
CA HIS A 9 7.99 -0.10 -1.98
C HIS A 9 9.21 0.65 -1.45
N ALA A 10 9.99 1.30 -2.33
CA ALA A 10 11.18 2.05 -1.93
C ALA A 10 10.84 3.18 -0.93
N ARG A 11 9.75 3.91 -1.18
CA ARG A 11 9.29 4.99 -0.30
C ARG A 11 8.94 4.49 1.10
N LEU A 12 8.19 3.39 1.19
CA LEU A 12 7.77 2.81 2.48
C LEU A 12 8.94 2.17 3.22
N VAL A 13 9.87 1.52 2.51
CA VAL A 13 11.12 1.03 3.11
C VAL A 13 11.88 2.19 3.74
N GLU A 14 12.03 3.30 3.03
CA GLU A 14 12.81 4.43 3.52
C GLU A 14 12.13 5.13 4.70
N ALA A 15 10.83 5.39 4.61
CA ALA A 15 10.11 6.16 5.63
C ALA A 15 9.76 5.36 6.89
N LEU A 16 9.44 4.07 6.75
CA LEU A 16 8.87 3.27 7.84
C LEU A 16 9.78 2.14 8.33
N LYS A 17 10.90 1.89 7.65
CA LYS A 17 11.89 0.84 7.96
C LYS A 17 11.21 -0.48 8.42
N PRO A 18 10.30 -1.03 7.60
CA PRO A 18 9.45 -2.14 8.03
C PRO A 18 10.25 -3.45 8.18
N GLU A 19 9.81 -4.29 9.11
CA GLU A 19 10.31 -5.67 9.24
C GLU A 19 9.77 -6.56 8.13
N ARG A 20 8.55 -6.29 7.65
CA ARG A 20 7.92 -6.95 6.51
C ARG A 20 7.17 -5.93 5.66
N LEU A 21 7.31 -6.03 4.35
CA LEU A 21 6.58 -5.20 3.40
C LEU A 21 6.24 -6.04 2.15
N GLU A 22 4.97 -6.03 1.78
CA GLU A 22 4.48 -6.51 0.49
C GLU A 22 3.66 -5.39 -0.16
N VAL A 23 3.99 -5.07 -1.41
CA VAL A 23 3.20 -4.18 -2.27
C VAL A 23 2.72 -5.02 -3.44
N ILE A 24 1.42 -5.29 -3.48
CA ILE A 24 0.81 -6.28 -4.37
C ILE A 24 -0.09 -5.57 -5.38
N ASN A 25 0.08 -5.89 -6.65
CA ASN A 25 -0.78 -5.38 -7.72
C ASN A 25 -2.04 -6.25 -7.89
N GLU A 26 -3.19 -5.71 -7.51
CA GLU A 26 -4.51 -6.35 -7.59
C GLU A 26 -5.34 -5.83 -8.78
N SER A 27 -4.76 -5.04 -9.70
CA SER A 27 -5.49 -4.43 -10.83
C SER A 27 -6.27 -5.44 -11.66
N HIS A 28 -5.69 -6.62 -11.87
CA HIS A 28 -6.31 -7.72 -12.62
C HIS A 28 -7.64 -8.19 -11.99
N MET A 29 -7.81 -8.06 -10.67
CA MET A 29 -9.04 -8.43 -9.96
C MET A 29 -10.18 -7.44 -10.22
N HIS A 30 -9.88 -6.27 -10.78
CA HIS A 30 -10.81 -5.18 -11.02
C HIS A 30 -11.01 -4.88 -12.51
N ALA A 31 -10.60 -5.80 -13.39
CA ALA A 31 -10.88 -5.73 -14.82
C ALA A 31 -12.38 -5.61 -15.09
N GLY A 32 -12.77 -4.62 -15.92
CA GLY A 32 -14.16 -4.36 -16.30
C GLY A 32 -15.01 -3.70 -15.21
N HIS A 33 -14.48 -3.42 -14.01
CA HIS A 33 -15.25 -2.81 -12.93
C HIS A 33 -15.60 -1.34 -13.21
N GLN A 34 -14.72 -0.62 -13.91
CA GLN A 34 -14.98 0.71 -14.46
C GLN A 34 -14.48 0.81 -15.91
N PRO A 35 -15.07 1.70 -16.73
CA PRO A 35 -14.55 1.98 -18.07
C PRO A 35 -13.06 2.35 -18.00
N GLY A 36 -12.23 1.65 -18.77
CA GLY A 36 -10.78 1.88 -18.81
C GLY A 36 -9.96 1.03 -17.83
N PHE A 37 -10.57 0.25 -16.94
CA PHE A 37 -9.87 -0.78 -16.17
C PHE A 37 -9.90 -2.10 -16.94
N ASP A 38 -8.88 -2.35 -17.74
CA ASP A 38 -8.73 -3.60 -18.51
C ASP A 38 -8.04 -4.72 -17.70
N GLY A 39 -7.73 -4.46 -16.44
CA GLY A 39 -7.01 -5.38 -15.56
C GLY A 39 -5.49 -5.33 -15.71
N THR A 40 -4.98 -4.52 -16.64
CA THR A 40 -3.55 -4.29 -16.83
C THR A 40 -3.09 -3.04 -16.07
N GLY A 41 -1.78 -2.87 -15.94
CA GLY A 41 -1.20 -1.74 -15.20
C GLY A 41 -1.31 -1.87 -13.68
N GLU A 42 -1.14 -0.75 -12.98
CA GLU A 42 -1.05 -0.66 -11.51
C GLU A 42 -2.06 0.37 -10.97
N SER A 43 -3.35 0.08 -11.12
CA SER A 43 -4.46 0.94 -10.67
C SER A 43 -5.01 0.57 -9.29
N HIS A 44 -4.90 -0.70 -8.89
CA HIS A 44 -5.35 -1.18 -7.57
C HIS A 44 -4.19 -1.88 -6.89
N LEU A 45 -3.77 -1.37 -5.74
CA LEU A 45 -2.67 -1.94 -4.98
C LEU A 45 -3.11 -2.31 -3.56
N ARG A 46 -2.44 -3.33 -3.02
CA ARG A 46 -2.50 -3.69 -1.61
C ARG A 46 -1.13 -3.51 -0.97
N ILE A 47 -1.12 -2.93 0.23
CA ILE A 47 0.07 -2.77 1.05
C ILE A 47 -0.13 -3.54 2.35
N ARG A 48 0.73 -4.53 2.57
CA ARG A 48 0.85 -5.26 3.82
C ARG A 48 2.16 -4.88 4.46
N ILE A 49 2.11 -4.36 5.67
CA ILE A 49 3.30 -3.75 6.28
C ILE A 49 3.36 -4.01 7.78
N VAL A 50 4.52 -4.44 8.24
CA VAL A 50 4.87 -4.59 9.66
C VAL A 50 5.98 -3.62 10.00
N SER A 51 5.72 -2.66 10.90
CA SER A 51 6.72 -1.68 11.33
C SER A 51 6.51 -1.26 12.80
N ALA A 52 7.60 -1.09 13.53
CA ALA A 52 7.60 -0.60 14.91
C ALA A 52 6.97 0.80 15.04
N VAL A 53 6.96 1.60 13.97
CA VAL A 53 6.32 2.93 13.94
C VAL A 53 4.83 2.84 14.31
N PHE A 54 4.16 1.72 14.03
CA PHE A 54 2.73 1.57 14.32
C PHE A 54 2.41 1.23 15.79
N ALA A 55 3.41 0.96 16.63
CA ALA A 55 3.21 0.61 18.03
C ALA A 55 2.48 1.75 18.78
N GLY A 56 1.41 1.42 19.49
CA GLY A 56 0.58 2.40 20.21
C GLY A 56 -0.30 3.30 19.33
N MET A 57 -0.17 3.26 17.99
CA MET A 57 -1.03 4.03 17.10
C MET A 57 -2.41 3.37 16.96
N PRO A 58 -3.52 4.13 17.02
CA PRO A 58 -4.85 3.60 16.69
C PRO A 58 -4.92 3.26 15.20
N ARG A 59 -5.82 2.32 14.84
CA ARG A 59 -5.97 1.82 13.46
C ARG A 59 -6.03 2.93 12.40
N LEU A 60 -6.87 3.95 12.61
CA LEU A 60 -7.01 5.06 11.65
C LEU A 60 -5.71 5.82 11.44
N ALA A 61 -4.91 6.03 12.50
CA ALA A 61 -3.64 6.74 12.39
C ALA A 61 -2.64 5.94 11.54
N ARG A 62 -2.57 4.62 11.72
CA ARG A 62 -1.70 3.75 10.91
C ARG A 62 -2.02 3.83 9.42
N HIS A 63 -3.32 3.76 9.09
CA HIS A 63 -3.77 3.90 7.71
C HIS A 63 -3.40 5.26 7.15
N ARG A 64 -3.64 6.36 7.89
CA ARG A 64 -3.27 7.71 7.47
C ARG A 64 -1.77 7.84 7.22
N THR A 65 -0.92 7.32 8.11
CA THR A 65 0.54 7.32 7.93
C THR A 65 0.94 6.70 6.60
N VAL A 66 0.39 5.54 6.23
CA VAL A 66 0.71 4.89 4.95
C VAL A 66 0.13 5.68 3.78
N THR A 67 -1.15 6.09 3.85
CA THR A 67 -1.81 6.87 2.80
C THR A 67 -1.10 8.19 2.52
N ASP A 68 -0.65 8.90 3.54
CA ASP A 68 0.03 10.20 3.40
C ASP A 68 1.37 10.05 2.69
N LEU A 69 2.11 8.96 2.95
CA LEU A 69 3.37 8.67 2.26
C LEU A 69 3.15 8.42 0.76
N VAL A 70 2.09 7.71 0.39
CA VAL A 70 1.80 7.32 -1.01
C VAL A 70 0.81 8.24 -1.72
N ARG A 71 0.51 9.40 -1.12
CA ARG A 71 -0.40 10.41 -1.66
C ARG A 71 0.00 10.87 -3.08
N PRO A 72 1.28 11.12 -3.40
CA PRO A 72 1.67 11.52 -4.74
C PRO A 72 1.29 10.49 -5.81
N GLU A 73 1.27 9.21 -5.47
CA GLU A 73 0.89 8.13 -6.37
C GLU A 73 -0.63 8.06 -6.58
N LEU A 74 -1.42 8.31 -5.53
CA LEU A 74 -2.88 8.47 -5.61
C LEU A 74 -3.27 9.63 -6.53
N GLU A 75 -2.57 10.75 -6.42
CA GLU A 75 -2.80 11.92 -7.28
C GLU A 75 -2.38 11.71 -8.75
N ARG A 76 -1.51 10.72 -9.01
CA ARG A 76 -0.99 10.41 -10.35
C ARG A 76 -1.70 9.24 -11.04
N GLY A 77 -2.77 8.71 -10.44
CA GLY A 77 -3.64 7.73 -11.10
C GLY A 77 -3.73 6.35 -10.43
N LEU A 78 -3.10 6.15 -9.27
CA LEU A 78 -3.47 5.00 -8.42
C LEU A 78 -4.93 5.17 -7.97
N HIS A 79 -5.80 4.25 -8.35
CA HIS A 79 -7.23 4.37 -8.12
C HIS A 79 -7.63 3.95 -6.70
N ALA A 80 -7.14 2.79 -6.26
CA ALA A 80 -7.52 2.22 -4.97
C ALA A 80 -6.32 1.61 -4.25
N LEU A 81 -6.36 1.69 -2.92
CA LEU A 81 -5.32 1.18 -2.05
C LEU A 81 -5.92 0.47 -0.82
N ALA A 82 -5.67 -0.83 -0.72
CA ALA A 82 -5.91 -1.60 0.50
C ALA A 82 -4.66 -1.54 1.39
N ILE A 83 -4.83 -1.29 2.69
CA ILE A 83 -3.71 -1.18 3.64
C ILE A 83 -3.98 -2.09 4.82
N GLU A 84 -2.99 -2.92 5.16
CA GLU A 84 -3.04 -3.87 6.28
C GLU A 84 -1.81 -3.66 7.20
N PRO A 85 -1.82 -2.62 8.07
CA PRO A 85 -0.67 -2.24 8.87
C PRO A 85 -0.69 -2.89 10.26
N ALA A 86 0.43 -3.49 10.67
CA ALA A 86 0.62 -4.09 11.99
C ALA A 86 1.94 -3.65 12.64
N ALA A 87 1.98 -3.59 13.97
CA ALA A 87 3.23 -3.47 14.72
C ALA A 87 3.82 -4.87 14.99
N PRO A 88 5.14 -4.99 15.23
CA PRO A 88 5.75 -6.25 15.63
C PRO A 88 5.06 -6.84 16.88
N GLY A 89 4.81 -8.15 16.85
CA GLY A 89 4.13 -8.87 17.93
C GLY A 89 2.60 -8.80 17.91
N GLU A 90 1.99 -8.02 17.02
CA GLU A 90 0.54 -8.04 16.82
C GLU A 90 0.11 -9.21 15.90
N ALA A 91 -1.15 -9.65 16.05
CA ALA A 91 -1.70 -10.69 15.20
C ALA A 91 -1.85 -10.21 13.75
N ILE A 92 -1.16 -10.88 12.82
CA ILE A 92 -1.24 -10.65 11.37
C ILE A 92 -2.20 -11.68 10.76
N ARG A 93 -3.14 -11.24 9.92
CA ARG A 93 -4.22 -12.09 9.36
C ARG A 93 -4.17 -12.23 7.83
N TRP A 94 -3.04 -11.94 7.23
CA TRP A 94 -2.86 -11.85 5.79
C TRP A 94 -1.64 -12.63 5.31
#